data_AF-A0A852K500-F1
#
_entry.id   AF-A0A852K500-F1
#
_cell.length_a   1.000
_cell.length_b   1.000
_cell.length_c   1.000
_cell.angle_alpha   90.00
_cell.angle_beta   90.00
_cell.angle_gamma   90.00
#
_symmetry.space_group_name_H-M   'P 1'
#
loop_
_entity.id
_entity.type
_entity.pdbx_description
1 polymer ?
#
loop_
_entity_poly.entity_id
_entity_poly.type
_entity_poly.pdbx_seq_one_letter_code
_entity_poly.pdbx_strand_id
1 'polypeptide(L)'
;NRLTSIPNGLFDNLRSLQAVYLQGNPWECTCDILYLRSWLQWQQNRSLYRDVRCSSPEHLQGRIIAYLTEDEIVSTCQHWYCSLALLSQLSLFILLILQAILVILIIVYLRKFRRMTAEVRSTTRELGQQGDPWVSSST
;
A
#
# COMPACT_ATOMS: atom_id res chain seq x y z
N ASN A 1 8.17 37.12 -3.91
CA ASN A 1 7.05 36.18 -3.70
C ASN A 1 7.55 34.92 -3.00
N ARG A 2 6.67 34.13 -2.40
CA ARG A 2 7.00 32.90 -1.65
C ARG A 2 6.14 31.72 -2.11
N LEU A 3 5.90 31.63 -3.41
CA LEU A 3 5.10 30.55 -3.97
C LEU A 3 5.90 29.24 -3.92
N THR A 4 5.27 28.15 -3.47
CA THR A 4 5.88 26.81 -3.45
C THR A 4 5.36 25.94 -4.58
N SER A 5 4.13 26.14 -5.03
CA SER A 5 3.52 25.45 -6.17
C SER A 5 2.57 26.37 -6.93
N ILE A 6 2.11 25.92 -8.11
CA ILE A 6 1.07 26.57 -8.89
C ILE A 6 -0.12 25.61 -9.00
N PRO A 7 -1.35 26.04 -8.66
CA PRO A 7 -2.53 25.22 -8.85
C PRO A 7 -2.71 24.77 -10.30
N ASN A 8 -3.12 23.51 -10.46
CA ASN A 8 -3.40 22.94 -11.77
C ASN A 8 -4.42 23.79 -12.53
N GLY A 9 -4.10 24.10 -13.78
CA GLY A 9 -4.97 24.85 -14.68
C GLY A 9 -4.99 26.37 -14.49
N LEU A 10 -4.19 26.93 -13.56
CA LEU A 10 -4.20 28.38 -13.31
C LEU A 10 -3.88 29.20 -14.57
N PHE A 11 -2.97 28.71 -15.42
CA PHE A 11 -2.56 29.42 -16.64
C PHE A 11 -3.38 29.03 -17.87
N ASP A 12 -4.21 27.99 -17.81
CA ASP A 12 -4.89 27.43 -18.98
C ASP A 12 -5.91 28.41 -19.58
N ASN A 13 -6.53 29.23 -18.74
CA ASN A 13 -7.53 30.21 -19.16
C ASN A 13 -6.92 31.57 -19.55
N LEU A 14 -5.62 31.77 -19.35
CA LEU A 14 -4.95 33.06 -19.59
C LEU A 14 -4.39 33.13 -21.01
N ARG A 15 -5.28 33.23 -22.01
CA ARG A 15 -4.93 33.19 -23.45
C ARG A 15 -4.05 34.35 -23.93
N SER A 16 -4.04 35.48 -23.20
CA SER A 16 -3.24 36.67 -23.53
C SER A 16 -1.97 36.81 -22.69
N LEU A 17 -1.59 35.76 -21.94
CA LEU A 17 -0.42 35.77 -21.08
C LEU A 17 0.86 35.73 -21.92
N GLN A 18 1.63 36.82 -21.91
CA GLN A 18 2.86 36.94 -22.71
C GLN A 18 4.11 36.46 -21.97
N ALA A 19 4.21 36.76 -20.67
CA ALA A 19 5.35 36.41 -19.84
C ALA A 19 4.94 36.31 -18.38
N VAL A 20 5.53 35.36 -17.65
CA VAL A 20 5.41 35.24 -16.20
C VAL A 20 6.80 35.15 -15.58
N TYR A 21 7.04 35.94 -14.55
CA TYR A 21 8.29 35.93 -13.81
C TYR A 21 8.15 35.02 -12.59
N LEU A 22 8.68 33.80 -12.70
CA LEU A 22 8.57 32.74 -11.68
C LEU A 22 9.85 32.57 -10.86
N GLN A 23 10.93 33.24 -11.25
CA GLN A 23 12.22 33.19 -10.55
C GLN A 23 12.14 33.76 -9.12
N GLY A 24 13.02 33.27 -8.24
CA GLY A 24 13.12 33.73 -6.85
C GLY A 24 12.01 33.23 -5.92
N ASN A 25 11.18 32.27 -6.37
CA ASN A 25 10.20 31.59 -5.53
C ASN A 25 10.78 30.26 -5.00
N PRO A 26 10.46 29.87 -3.75
CA PRO A 26 10.91 28.63 -3.15
C PRO A 26 10.12 27.42 -3.67
N TRP A 27 10.29 27.08 -4.94
CA TRP A 27 9.52 26.00 -5.57
C TRP A 27 9.75 24.65 -4.91
N GLU A 28 8.66 24.00 -4.54
CA GLU A 28 8.64 22.65 -4.00
C GLU A 28 8.35 21.68 -5.13
N CYS A 29 9.37 20.94 -5.55
CA CYS A 29 9.32 20.02 -6.69
C CYS A 29 8.76 18.66 -6.29
N THR A 30 7.56 18.67 -5.70
CA THR A 30 6.76 17.48 -5.40
C THR A 30 5.76 17.17 -6.52
N CYS A 31 4.83 16.22 -6.34
CA CYS A 31 3.83 15.87 -7.36
C CYS A 31 3.06 17.09 -7.90
N ASP A 32 2.81 18.08 -7.05
CA ASP A 32 2.05 19.27 -7.40
C ASP A 32 2.79 20.17 -8.41
N ILE A 33 4.09 19.94 -8.63
CA ILE A 33 4.89 20.70 -9.60
C ILE A 33 4.69 20.24 -11.05
N LEU A 34 4.04 19.09 -11.27
CA LEU A 34 3.88 18.48 -12.60
C LEU A 34 3.20 19.41 -13.60
N TYR A 35 2.18 20.15 -13.15
CA TYR A 35 1.51 21.14 -13.98
C TYR A 35 2.46 22.25 -14.40
N LEU A 36 3.19 22.84 -13.45
CA LEU A 36 4.14 23.91 -13.73
C LEU A 36 5.25 23.42 -14.68
N ARG A 37 5.81 22.23 -14.44
CA ARG A 37 6.80 21.60 -15.32
C ARG A 37 6.28 21.49 -16.75
N SER A 38 5.08 20.96 -16.92
CA SER A 38 4.45 20.79 -18.23
C SER A 38 4.28 22.15 -18.90
N TRP A 39 3.70 23.12 -18.19
CA TRP A 39 3.50 24.46 -18.71
C TRP A 39 4.81 25.11 -19.17
N LEU A 40 5.89 24.99 -18.38
CA LEU A 40 7.22 25.51 -18.72
C LEU A 40 7.81 24.86 -19.97
N GLN A 41 7.59 23.55 -20.16
CA GLN A 41 8.07 22.82 -21.34
C GLN A 41 7.38 23.26 -22.65
N TRP A 42 6.11 23.68 -22.55
CA TRP A 42 5.31 24.18 -23.67
C TRP A 42 5.65 25.62 -24.09
N GLN A 43 6.34 26.41 -23.26
CA GLN A 43 6.67 27.79 -23.59
C GLN A 43 7.74 27.87 -24.71
N GLN A 44 7.48 28.69 -25.73
CA GLN A 44 8.43 28.92 -26.83
C GLN A 44 9.71 29.63 -26.34
N ASN A 45 9.57 30.62 -25.45
CA ASN A 45 10.72 31.36 -24.91
C ASN A 45 11.34 30.65 -23.72
N ARG A 46 12.08 29.57 -23.98
CA ARG A 46 12.75 28.78 -22.94
C ARG A 46 13.81 29.56 -22.17
N SER A 47 14.42 30.60 -22.77
CA SER A 47 15.41 31.47 -22.11
C SER A 47 14.86 32.18 -20.88
N LEU A 48 13.59 32.62 -20.93
CA LEU A 48 12.96 33.34 -19.82
C LEU A 48 12.86 32.47 -18.55
N TYR A 49 12.75 31.15 -18.71
CA TYR A 49 12.44 30.22 -17.63
C TYR A 49 13.62 29.34 -17.19
N ARG A 50 14.84 29.60 -17.68
CA ARG A 50 16.04 28.78 -17.34
C ARG A 50 16.42 28.81 -15.86
N ASP A 51 15.99 29.84 -15.14
CA ASP A 51 16.31 30.01 -13.71
C ASP A 51 15.15 29.67 -12.76
N VAL A 52 14.10 29.03 -13.28
CA VAL A 52 13.04 28.46 -12.45
C VAL A 52 13.50 27.11 -11.90
N ARG A 53 13.93 27.10 -10.63
CA ARG A 53 14.60 25.97 -9.98
C ARG A 53 13.88 25.52 -8.72
N CYS A 54 14.04 24.24 -8.40
CA CYS A 54 13.56 23.66 -7.14
C CYS A 54 14.34 24.22 -5.96
N SER A 55 13.63 24.53 -4.89
CA SER A 55 14.20 24.84 -3.58
C SER A 55 14.08 23.66 -2.61
N SER A 56 13.08 22.81 -2.81
CA SER A 56 12.88 21.55 -2.11
C SER A 56 12.31 20.49 -3.07
N PRO A 57 12.37 19.19 -2.75
CA PRO A 57 13.14 18.57 -1.65
C PRO A 57 14.67 18.65 -1.86
N GLU A 58 15.46 18.33 -0.82
CA GLU A 58 16.94 18.45 -0.81
C GLU A 58 17.60 17.79 -2.03
N HIS A 59 17.17 16.58 -2.40
CA HIS A 59 17.73 15.82 -3.52
C HIS A 59 17.41 16.42 -4.91
N LEU A 60 16.44 17.34 -5.00
CA LEU A 60 16.12 18.08 -6.24
C LEU A 60 16.54 19.55 -6.17
N GLN A 61 17.13 20.01 -5.07
CA GLN A 61 17.45 21.42 -4.88
C GLN A 61 18.39 21.95 -5.99
N GLY A 62 18.06 23.11 -6.55
CA GLY A 62 18.82 23.75 -7.64
C GLY A 62 18.56 23.19 -9.05
N ARG A 63 17.85 22.06 -9.16
CA ARG A 63 17.44 21.48 -10.45
C ARG A 63 16.41 22.38 -11.14
N ILE A 64 16.50 22.48 -12.47
CA ILE A 64 15.58 23.28 -13.28
C ILE A 64 14.29 22.49 -13.48
N ILE A 65 13.14 23.08 -13.15
CA ILE A 65 11.84 22.40 -13.12
C ILE A 65 11.49 21.80 -14.50
N ALA A 66 11.77 22.53 -15.58
CA ALA A 66 11.49 22.10 -16.95
C ALA A 66 12.30 20.87 -17.41
N TYR A 67 13.39 20.53 -16.72
CA TYR A 67 14.29 19.41 -17.07
C TYR A 67 14.24 18.23 -16.11
N LEU A 68 13.38 18.28 -15.10
CA LEU A 68 13.12 17.11 -14.26
C LEU A 68 12.46 16.00 -15.08
N THR A 69 12.73 14.74 -14.76
CA THR A 69 11.96 13.61 -15.29
C THR A 69 10.70 13.37 -14.45
N GLU A 70 9.74 12.61 -14.97
CA GLU A 70 8.57 12.22 -14.18
C GLU A 70 8.98 11.31 -13.02
N ASP A 71 9.89 10.38 -13.24
CA ASP A 71 10.38 9.47 -12.20
C ASP A 71 11.01 10.20 -11.01
N GLU A 72 11.82 11.24 -11.29
CA GLU A 72 12.41 12.09 -10.26
C GLU A 72 11.34 12.76 -9.39
N ILE A 73 10.28 13.27 -10.01
CA ILE A 73 9.18 13.94 -9.29
C ILE A 73 8.30 12.93 -8.57
N VAL A 74 7.94 11.82 -9.22
CA VAL A 74 7.07 10.79 -8.64
C VAL A 74 7.76 10.12 -7.45
N SER A 75 9.08 10.03 -7.42
CA SER A 75 9.83 9.55 -6.26
C SER A 75 9.60 10.40 -4.99
N THR A 76 9.23 11.67 -5.15
CA THR A 76 8.90 12.59 -4.05
C THR A 76 7.45 12.46 -3.59
N CYS A 77 6.62 11.74 -4.34
CA CYS A 77 5.20 11.62 -4.04
C CYS A 77 4.96 10.81 -2.78
N GLN A 78 4.36 11.48 -1.79
CA GLN A 78 3.84 10.95 -0.53
C GLN A 78 4.47 9.63 -0.07
N HIS A 79 5.76 9.73 0.28
CA HIS A 79 6.53 8.66 0.91
C HIS A 79 5.80 7.99 2.10
N TRP A 80 4.97 8.76 2.82
CA TRP A 80 4.10 8.26 3.89
C TRP A 80 3.13 7.17 3.44
N TYR A 81 2.52 7.27 2.26
CA TYR A 81 1.60 6.24 1.77
C TYR A 81 2.33 4.95 1.43
N CYS A 82 3.58 5.01 0.97
CA CYS A 82 4.41 3.83 0.76
C CYS A 82 4.73 3.13 2.09
N SER A 83 5.09 3.88 3.13
CA SER A 83 5.31 3.32 4.47
C SER A 83 4.04 2.69 5.04
N LEU A 84 2.90 3.36 4.90
CA LEU A 84 1.60 2.86 5.37
C LEU A 84 1.17 1.61 4.59
N ALA A 85 1.42 1.55 3.28
CA ALA A 85 1.15 0.38 2.45
C ALA A 85 2.04 -0.82 2.83
N LEU A 86 3.33 -0.59 3.11
CA LEU A 86 4.23 -1.64 3.58
C LEU A 86 3.80 -2.17 4.95
N LEU A 87 3.43 -1.30 5.88
CA LEU A 87 2.93 -1.71 7.19
C LEU A 87 1.62 -2.50 7.08
N SER A 88 0.70 -2.09 6.20
CA SER A 88 -0.56 -2.81 5.99
C SER A 88 -0.31 -4.19 5.36
N GLN A 89 0.60 -4.29 4.40
CA GLN A 89 1.00 -5.56 3.79
C GLN A 89 1.60 -6.53 4.81
N LEU A 90 2.53 -6.05 5.65
CA LEU A 90 3.13 -6.86 6.71
C LEU A 90 2.09 -7.30 7.73
N SER A 91 1.19 -6.41 8.13
CA SER A 91 0.08 -6.73 9.03
C SER A 91 -0.82 -7.82 8.47
N LEU A 92 -1.25 -7.70 7.20
CA LEU A 92 -2.05 -8.73 6.53
C LEU A 92 -1.33 -10.08 6.46
N PHE A 93 -0.04 -10.08 6.12
CA PHE A 93 0.75 -11.31 6.07
C PHE A 93 0.84 -12.00 7.43
N ILE A 94 1.06 -11.24 8.50
CA ILE A 94 1.06 -11.75 9.88
C ILE A 94 -0.30 -12.33 10.24
N LEU A 95 -1.41 -11.64 9.92
CA LEU A 95 -2.76 -12.13 10.18
C LEU A 95 -3.06 -13.44 9.45
N LEU A 96 -2.64 -13.57 8.19
CA LEU A 96 -2.79 -14.81 7.42
C LEU A 96 -2.00 -15.96 8.05
N ILE A 97 -0.78 -15.72 8.51
CA ILE A 97 0.02 -16.73 9.22
C ILE A 97 -0.65 -17.16 10.52
N LEU A 98 -1.12 -16.20 11.33
CA LEU A 98 -1.81 -16.50 12.59
C LEU A 98 -3.09 -17.32 12.37
N GLN A 99 -3.88 -16.97 11.35
CA GLN A 99 -5.07 -17.72 10.96
C GLN A 99 -4.71 -19.14 10.50
N ALA A 100 -3.67 -19.30 9.68
CA ALA A 100 -3.21 -20.61 9.23
C ALA A 100 -2.77 -21.49 10.41
N ILE A 101 -2.01 -20.93 11.37
CA ILE A 101 -1.60 -21.65 12.59
C ILE A 101 -2.81 -22.07 13.41
N LEU A 102 -3.79 -21.18 13.62
CA LEU A 102 -5.01 -21.49 14.36
C LEU A 102 -5.79 -22.63 13.69
N VAL A 103 -5.95 -22.58 12.37
CA VAL A 103 -6.63 -23.64 11.60
C VAL A 103 -5.88 -24.97 11.72
N ILE A 104 -4.56 -24.97 11.64
CA ILE A 104 -3.74 -26.18 11.82
C ILE A 104 -3.93 -26.74 13.23
N LEU A 105 -3.88 -25.90 14.27
CA LEU A 105 -4.11 -26.32 15.66
C LEU A 105 -5.51 -26.91 15.84
N ILE A 106 -6.53 -26.29 15.26
CA ILE A 106 -7.92 -26.80 15.29
C ILE A 106 -7.99 -28.15 14.57
N ILE A 107 -7.39 -28.29 13.38
CA ILE A 107 -7.39 -29.56 12.64
C ILE A 107 -6.68 -30.67 13.44
N VAL A 108 -5.52 -30.37 14.03
CA VAL A 108 -4.77 -31.32 14.88
C VAL A 108 -5.59 -31.69 16.11
N TYR A 109 -6.20 -30.71 16.77
CA TYR A 109 -7.08 -30.94 17.92
C TYR A 109 -8.27 -31.82 17.54
N LEU A 110 -8.97 -31.51 16.44
CA LEU A 110 -10.09 -32.31 15.95
C LEU A 110 -9.65 -33.73 15.56
N ARG A 111 -8.50 -33.90 14.92
CA ARG A 111 -7.92 -35.22 14.61
C ARG A 111 -7.60 -36.00 15.89
N LYS A 112 -7.00 -35.35 16.89
CA LYS A 112 -6.69 -35.96 18.19
C LYS A 112 -7.97 -36.34 18.93
N PHE A 113 -8.97 -35.45 18.95
CA PHE A 113 -10.26 -35.69 19.57
C PHE A 113 -10.97 -36.87 18.91
N ARG A 114 -11.04 -36.91 17.58
CA ARG A 114 -11.60 -38.06 16.82
C ARG A 114 -10.88 -39.37 17.15
N ARG A 115 -9.55 -39.34 17.31
CA ARG A 115 -8.77 -40.51 17.70
C ARG A 115 -9.17 -41.02 19.09
N MET A 116 -9.29 -40.14 20.08
CA MET A 116 -9.73 -40.50 21.43
C MET A 116 -11.18 -41.02 21.44
N THR A 117 -12.10 -40.38 20.72
CA THR A 117 -13.50 -40.85 20.64
C THR A 117 -13.61 -42.22 19.96
N ALA A 118 -12.76 -42.53 18.99
CA ALA A 118 -12.73 -43.85 18.35
C ALA A 118 -12.33 -44.96 19.33
N GLU A 119 -11.35 -44.69 20.19
CA GLU A 119 -10.87 -45.61 21.22
C GLU A 119 -11.93 -45.85 22.32
N VAL A 120 -12.62 -44.80 22.77
CA VAL A 120 -13.75 -44.94 23.71
C VAL A 120 -14.90 -45.73 23.08
N ARG A 121 -15.21 -45.51 21.80
CA ARG A 121 -16.27 -46.24 21.09
C ARG A 121 -15.96 -47.75 20.97
N SER A 122 -14.69 -48.15 20.82
CA SER A 122 -14.32 -49.57 20.89
C SER A 122 -14.60 -50.15 22.28
N THR A 123 -14.24 -49.47 23.36
CA THR A 123 -14.48 -49.96 24.73
C THR A 123 -15.97 -50.06 25.06
N THR A 124 -16.81 -49.13 24.60
CA THR A 124 -18.27 -49.22 24.77
C THR A 124 -18.89 -50.38 23.98
N ARG A 125 -18.34 -50.74 22.81
CA ARG A 125 -18.77 -51.93 22.05
C ARG A 125 -18.42 -53.22 22.78
N GLU A 126 -17.22 -53.31 23.35
CA GLU A 126 -16.82 -54.47 24.15
C GLU A 126 -17.66 -54.61 25.43
N LEU A 127 -17.93 -53.51 26.13
CA LEU A 127 -18.84 -53.52 27.29
C LEU A 127 -20.29 -53.85 26.92
N GLY A 128 -20.75 -53.45 25.74
CA GLY A 128 -22.07 -53.82 25.22
C GLY A 128 -22.20 -55.31 24.87
N GLN A 129 -21.14 -55.94 24.35
CA GLN A 129 -21.12 -57.38 24.08
C GLN A 129 -20.97 -58.24 25.35
N GLN A 130 -20.33 -57.72 26.40
CA GLN A 130 -20.21 -58.43 27.68
C GLN A 130 -21.49 -58.36 28.54
N GLY A 131 -22.44 -57.48 28.20
CA GLY A 131 -23.70 -57.25 28.92
C GLY A 131 -24.87 -58.20 28.57
N ASP A 132 -24.74 -59.02 27.53
CA ASP A 132 -25.81 -59.94 27.09
C ASP A 132 -25.51 -61.42 27.41
N PRO A 133 -25.88 -61.92 28.61
CA PRO A 133 -26.02 -63.35 28.82
C PRO A 133 -27.45 -63.78 29.15
N TRP A 134 -28.50 -63.32 28.44
CA TRP A 134 -29.85 -63.97 28.47
C TRP A 134 -30.66 -63.67 27.20
N VAL A 135 -30.22 -64.14 26.03
CA VAL A 135 -31.09 -64.36 24.87
C VAL A 135 -30.74 -65.70 24.23
N SER A 136 -31.09 -66.79 24.90
CA SER A 136 -31.21 -68.10 24.26
C SER A 136 -31.93 -69.06 25.19
N SER A 137 -33.21 -69.34 24.87
CA SER A 137 -33.98 -70.57 25.15
C SER A 137 -35.36 -70.30 25.80
N SER A 138 -36.37 -70.11 24.97
CA SER A 138 -37.75 -70.49 25.29
C SER A 138 -38.48 -70.77 23.98
N THR A 139 -38.20 -71.96 23.44
CA THR A 139 -39.08 -72.71 22.53
C THR A 139 -39.90 -73.66 23.39
#